data_AF-A0A3S0CZ03-F1
#
_entry.id   AF-A0A3S0CZ03-F1
#
_cell.length_a   1.000
_cell.length_b   1.000
_cell.length_c   1.000
_cell.angle_alpha   90.00
_cell.angle_beta   90.00
_cell.angle_gamma   90.00
#
_symmetry.space_group_name_H-M   'P 1'
#
loop_
_entity.id
_entity.type
_entity.pdbx_description
1 polymer ?
#
loop_
_entity_poly.entity_id
_entity_poly.type
_entity_poly.pdbx_seq_one_letter_code
_entity_poly.pdbx_strand_id
1 'polypeptide(L)'
;MSSFGVGLTVAAVLVWLGMVLAISFIEAPLKFTAPGVTLAIGLGIGRKVFRALNSVECLLAVIAIVGAFLAVRSDSGLPTAAGVGVIAATGCLLVQIVAVRPALTRRSNEVLAGDGTTAEDRRSSAHLYYVGLEVAKVIALVIAAAALLLHG
;
A
#
# COMPACT_ATOMS: atom_id res chain seq x y z
N MET A 1 22.57 -21.66 -9.58
CA MET A 1 21.16 -21.84 -9.15
C MET A 1 20.99 -21.09 -7.85
N SER A 2 20.13 -20.09 -7.70
CA SER A 2 19.16 -19.54 -8.64
C SER A 2 18.96 -18.06 -8.35
N SER A 3 18.94 -17.22 -9.39
CA SER A 3 18.43 -15.84 -9.36
C SER A 3 16.94 -15.76 -8.99
N PHE A 4 16.37 -16.87 -8.51
CA PHE A 4 14.98 -17.04 -8.14
C PHE A 4 14.59 -16.14 -6.97
N GLY A 5 15.44 -16.03 -5.93
CA GLY A 5 15.17 -15.13 -4.80
C GLY A 5 15.06 -13.67 -5.25
N VAL A 6 16.00 -13.23 -6.08
CA VAL A 6 15.98 -11.88 -6.69
C VAL A 6 14.75 -11.71 -7.58
N GLY A 7 14.47 -12.66 -8.48
CA GLY A 7 13.32 -12.61 -9.38
C GLY A 7 11.98 -12.58 -8.65
N LEU A 8 11.84 -13.35 -7.57
CA LEU A 8 10.65 -13.36 -6.72
C LEU A 8 10.46 -12.00 -6.03
N THR A 9 11.55 -11.41 -5.55
CA THR A 9 11.54 -10.08 -4.92
C THR A 9 11.15 -9.01 -5.94
N VAL A 10 11.75 -9.01 -7.14
CA VAL A 10 11.43 -8.08 -8.24
C VAL A 10 9.96 -8.16 -8.61
N ALA A 11 9.45 -9.37 -8.85
CA ALA A 11 8.06 -9.58 -9.21
C ALA A 11 7.11 -9.06 -8.12
N ALA A 12 7.37 -9.39 -6.86
CA ALA A 12 6.54 -8.94 -5.74
C ALA A 12 6.55 -7.41 -5.59
N VAL A 13 7.73 -6.78 -5.64
CA VAL A 13 7.88 -5.32 -5.47
C VAL A 13 7.19 -4.56 -6.61
N LEU A 14 7.38 -4.97 -7.87
CA LEU A 14 6.77 -4.29 -9.02
C LEU A 14 5.25 -4.47 -9.06
N VAL A 15 4.74 -5.66 -8.77
CA VAL A 15 3.29 -5.91 -8.69
C VAL A 15 2.68 -5.10 -7.54
N TRP A 16 3.36 -5.05 -6.39
CA TRP A 16 2.90 -4.27 -5.25
C TRP A 16 2.84 -2.77 -5.58
N LEU A 17 3.92 -2.23 -6.16
CA LEU A 17 3.96 -0.85 -6.61
C LEU A 17 2.84 -0.53 -7.60
N GLY A 18 2.67 -1.37 -8.63
CA GLY A 18 1.65 -1.20 -9.64
C GLY A 18 0.23 -1.18 -9.05
N MET A 19 -0.09 -2.11 -8.15
CA MET A 19 -1.39 -2.13 -7.49
C MET A 19 -1.65 -0.92 -6.61
N VAL A 20 -0.65 -0.48 -5.84
CA VAL A 20 -0.78 0.71 -4.98
C VAL A 20 -1.06 1.94 -5.83
N LEU A 21 -0.31 2.14 -6.92
CA LEU A 21 -0.56 3.25 -7.85
C LEU A 21 -1.95 3.16 -8.49
N ALA A 22 -2.33 1.98 -8.99
CA ALA A 22 -3.61 1.78 -9.65
C ALA A 22 -4.81 1.98 -8.72
N ILE A 23 -4.73 1.49 -7.48
CA ILE A 23 -5.88 1.49 -6.56
C ILE A 23 -5.87 2.72 -5.66
N SER A 24 -4.78 2.99 -4.94
CA SER A 24 -4.74 4.08 -3.95
C SER A 24 -4.73 5.47 -4.62
N PHE A 25 -4.07 5.62 -5.77
CA PHE A 25 -3.89 6.93 -6.41
C PHE A 25 -4.82 7.17 -7.60
N ILE A 26 -5.21 6.13 -8.34
CA ILE A 26 -6.06 6.28 -9.54
C ILE A 26 -7.52 5.91 -9.23
N GLU A 27 -7.80 4.67 -8.83
CA GLU A 27 -9.18 4.20 -8.57
C GLU A 27 -9.86 4.98 -7.44
N ALA A 28 -9.15 5.18 -6.32
CA ALA A 28 -9.76 5.73 -5.12
C ALA A 28 -10.27 7.17 -5.28
N PRO A 29 -9.57 8.08 -5.99
CA PRO A 29 -10.13 9.38 -6.34
C PRO A 29 -11.18 9.30 -7.45
N LEU A 30 -10.92 8.53 -8.51
CA LEU A 30 -11.76 8.50 -9.72
C LEU A 30 -13.17 7.94 -9.45
N LYS A 31 -13.34 7.01 -8.51
CA LYS A 31 -14.66 6.46 -8.20
C LYS A 31 -15.66 7.48 -7.68
N PHE A 32 -15.20 8.59 -7.09
CA PHE A 32 -16.07 9.67 -6.61
C PHE A 32 -16.46 10.66 -7.70
N THR A 33 -15.84 10.60 -8.89
CA THR A 33 -16.20 11.46 -10.02
C THR A 33 -17.23 10.81 -10.95
N ALA A 34 -17.58 9.55 -10.72
CA ALA A 34 -18.54 8.83 -11.54
C ALA A 34 -19.98 9.34 -11.31
N PRO A 35 -20.78 9.55 -12.37
CA PRO A 35 -22.15 10.04 -12.24
C PRO A 35 -23.00 9.05 -11.44
N GLY A 36 -23.80 9.57 -10.50
CA GLY A 36 -24.68 8.76 -9.67
C GLY A 36 -24.02 8.10 -8.44
N VAL A 37 -22.72 8.29 -8.21
CA VAL A 37 -22.06 7.80 -6.99
C VAL A 37 -22.30 8.76 -5.83
N THR A 38 -22.99 8.29 -4.80
CA THR A 38 -23.12 9.02 -3.53
C THR A 38 -21.90 8.78 -2.64
N LEU A 39 -21.66 9.69 -1.69
CA LEU A 39 -20.59 9.54 -0.71
C LEU A 39 -20.69 8.21 0.06
N ALA A 40 -21.90 7.80 0.44
CA ALA A 40 -22.14 6.55 1.13
C ALA A 40 -21.74 5.32 0.29
N ILE A 41 -22.09 5.33 -1.00
CA ILE A 41 -21.69 4.28 -1.94
C ILE A 41 -20.17 4.26 -2.11
N GLY A 42 -19.54 5.42 -2.34
CA GLY A 42 -18.10 5.51 -2.54
C GLY A 42 -17.29 5.08 -1.31
N LEU A 43 -17.73 5.44 -0.10
CA LEU A 43 -17.14 4.95 1.16
C LEU A 43 -17.34 3.44 1.34
N GLY A 44 -18.53 2.92 1.02
CA GLY A 44 -18.84 1.50 1.09
C GLY A 44 -17.99 0.64 0.15
N ILE A 45 -17.79 1.10 -1.10
CA ILE A 45 -16.89 0.48 -2.08
C ILE A 45 -15.44 0.58 -1.58
N GLY A 46 -15.03 1.77 -1.14
CA GLY A 46 -13.70 2.04 -0.60
C GLY A 46 -13.31 1.03 0.47
N ARG A 47 -14.14 0.79 1.48
CA ARG A 47 -13.85 -0.18 2.56
C ARG A 47 -13.54 -1.59 2.04
N LYS A 48 -14.32 -2.07 1.06
CA LYS A 48 -14.13 -3.43 0.51
C LYS A 48 -12.85 -3.51 -0.32
N VAL A 49 -12.66 -2.56 -1.24
CA VAL A 49 -11.49 -2.51 -2.13
C VAL A 49 -10.22 -2.37 -1.31
N PHE A 50 -10.18 -1.44 -0.37
CA PHE A 50 -9.01 -1.22 0.48
C PHE A 50 -8.74 -2.42 1.40
N ARG A 51 -9.77 -3.12 1.90
CA ARG A 51 -9.54 -4.37 2.66
C ARG A 51 -8.90 -5.44 1.78
N ALA A 52 -9.39 -5.62 0.56
CA ALA A 52 -8.82 -6.57 -0.40
C ALA A 52 -7.38 -6.20 -0.77
N LEU A 53 -7.14 -4.92 -1.12
CA LEU A 53 -5.81 -4.39 -1.42
C LEU A 53 -4.83 -4.74 -0.30
N ASN A 54 -5.12 -4.39 0.95
CA ASN A 54 -4.18 -4.62 2.04
C ASN A 54 -3.91 -6.09 2.33
N SER A 55 -4.89 -6.98 2.13
CA SER A 55 -4.65 -8.42 2.20
C SER A 55 -3.63 -8.88 1.15
N VAL A 56 -3.76 -8.37 -0.08
CA VAL A 56 -2.82 -8.70 -1.16
C VAL A 56 -1.46 -8.02 -0.94
N GLU A 57 -1.43 -6.78 -0.42
CA GLU A 57 -0.19 -6.11 -0.02
C GLU A 57 0.56 -6.92 1.05
N CYS A 58 -0.14 -7.46 2.06
CA CYS A 58 0.47 -8.35 3.06
C CYS A 58 1.07 -9.60 2.41
N LEU A 59 0.35 -10.22 1.46
CA LEU A 59 0.86 -11.38 0.72
C LEU A 59 2.12 -11.03 -0.07
N LEU A 60 2.10 -9.91 -0.81
CA LEU A 60 3.24 -9.44 -1.58
C LEU A 60 4.43 -9.05 -0.68
N ALA A 61 4.17 -8.48 0.50
CA ALA A 61 5.20 -8.21 1.49
C ALA A 61 5.90 -9.51 1.95
N VAL A 62 5.12 -10.55 2.26
CA VAL A 62 5.66 -11.86 2.63
C VAL A 62 6.48 -12.45 1.48
N ILE A 63 5.97 -12.41 0.25
CA ILE A 63 6.68 -12.91 -0.92
C ILE A 63 7.99 -12.15 -1.14
N ALA A 64 7.99 -10.81 -1.03
CA ALA A 64 9.19 -10.00 -1.17
C ALA A 64 10.22 -10.30 -0.07
N ILE A 65 9.79 -10.48 1.18
CA ILE A 65 10.67 -10.84 2.31
C ILE A 65 11.28 -12.23 2.10
N VAL A 66 10.47 -13.21 1.70
CA VAL A 66 10.95 -14.57 1.41
C VAL A 66 11.93 -14.56 0.24
N GLY A 67 11.60 -13.85 -0.85
CA GLY A 67 12.51 -13.67 -2.00
C GLY A 67 13.84 -13.04 -1.60
N ALA A 68 13.79 -11.97 -0.82
CA ALA A 68 14.97 -11.26 -0.31
C ALA A 68 15.82 -12.17 0.58
N PHE A 69 15.19 -12.94 1.47
CA PHE A 69 15.87 -13.92 2.32
C PHE A 69 16.57 -15.00 1.48
N LEU A 70 15.89 -15.57 0.49
CA LEU A 70 16.47 -16.58 -0.42
C LEU A 70 17.63 -16.01 -1.24
N ALA A 71 17.52 -14.75 -1.69
CA ALA A 71 18.57 -14.06 -2.43
C ALA A 71 19.84 -13.85 -1.60
N VAL A 72 19.70 -13.45 -0.33
CA VAL A 72 20.82 -13.28 0.61
C VAL A 72 21.48 -14.61 0.99
N ARG A 73 20.70 -15.70 1.06
CA ARG A 73 21.23 -17.05 1.32
C ARG A 73 21.95 -17.68 0.12
N SER A 74 21.80 -17.09 -1.06
CA SER A 74 22.40 -17.56 -2.30
C SER A 74 23.58 -16.66 -2.70
N ASP A 75 24.47 -17.13 -3.57
CA ASP A 75 25.61 -16.33 -4.09
C ASP A 75 25.19 -15.09 -4.89
N SER A 76 23.90 -14.97 -5.22
CA SER A 76 23.31 -13.81 -5.91
C SER A 76 23.34 -12.51 -5.09
N GLY A 77 23.33 -12.61 -3.76
CA GLY A 77 23.22 -11.45 -2.88
C GLY A 77 21.92 -10.64 -3.06
N LEU A 78 21.79 -9.56 -2.29
CA LEU A 78 20.71 -8.58 -2.43
C LEU A 78 21.28 -7.18 -2.17
N PRO A 79 21.04 -6.19 -3.05
CA PRO A 79 21.47 -4.82 -2.79
C PRO A 79 20.88 -4.32 -1.47
N THR A 80 21.69 -3.68 -0.63
CA THR A 80 21.23 -3.18 0.68
C THR A 80 20.04 -2.24 0.55
N ALA A 81 20.04 -1.38 -0.48
CA ALA A 81 18.93 -0.48 -0.78
C ALA A 81 17.61 -1.23 -1.08
N ALA A 82 17.67 -2.41 -1.72
CA ALA A 82 16.51 -3.24 -1.98
C ALA A 82 15.92 -3.80 -0.68
N GLY A 83 16.77 -4.33 0.19
CA GLY A 83 16.34 -4.82 1.51
C GLY A 83 15.73 -3.72 2.37
N VAL A 84 16.37 -2.54 2.44
CA VAL A 84 15.85 -1.38 3.17
C VAL A 84 14.50 -0.92 2.61
N GLY A 85 14.35 -0.86 1.28
CA GLY A 85 13.09 -0.48 0.64
C GLY A 85 11.95 -1.45 0.95
N VAL A 86 12.19 -2.77 0.91
CA VAL A 86 11.17 -3.79 1.27
C VAL A 86 10.76 -3.66 2.74
N ILE A 87 11.73 -3.47 3.66
CA ILE A 87 11.45 -3.29 5.08
C ILE A 87 10.64 -2.01 5.32
N ALA A 88 11.03 -0.89 4.71
CA ALA A 88 10.35 0.38 4.86
C ALA A 88 8.91 0.33 4.31
N ALA A 89 8.70 -0.26 3.13
CA ALA A 89 7.37 -0.45 2.55
C ALA A 89 6.47 -1.31 3.45
N THR A 90 7.01 -2.40 3.99
CA THR A 90 6.30 -3.29 4.92
C THR A 90 5.96 -2.57 6.23
N GLY A 91 6.91 -1.80 6.78
CA GLY A 91 6.68 -0.99 7.97
C GLY A 91 5.55 0.02 7.77
N CYS A 92 5.53 0.70 6.62
CA CYS A 92 4.43 1.61 6.27
C CYS A 92 3.08 0.88 6.23
N LEU A 93 3.02 -0.29 5.58
CA LEU A 93 1.81 -1.11 5.52
C LEU A 93 1.32 -1.52 6.92
N LEU A 94 2.22 -1.95 7.80
CA LEU A 94 1.88 -2.34 9.17
C LEU A 94 1.29 -1.17 9.96
N VAL A 95 1.91 0.01 9.88
CA VAL A 95 1.39 1.23 10.53
C VAL A 95 0.02 1.61 9.96
N GLN A 96 -0.18 1.51 8.65
CA GLN A 96 -1.47 1.77 8.02
C GLN A 96 -2.55 0.83 8.53
N ILE A 97 -2.26 -0.47 8.63
CA ILE A 97 -3.23 -1.49 9.06
C ILE A 97 -3.57 -1.34 10.55
N VAL A 98 -2.57 -1.14 11.40
CA VAL A 98 -2.74 -1.16 12.86
C VAL A 98 -3.21 0.19 13.40
N ALA A 99 -2.70 1.31 12.90
CA ALA A 99 -2.98 2.63 13.46
C ALA A 99 -3.99 3.44 12.63
N VAL A 100 -3.78 3.54 11.32
CA VAL A 100 -4.53 4.51 10.49
C VAL A 100 -5.91 3.99 10.10
N ARG A 101 -6.02 2.71 9.71
CA ARG A 101 -7.28 2.11 9.24
C ARG A 101 -8.39 2.05 10.28
N PRO A 102 -8.14 1.70 11.55
CA PRO A 102 -9.20 1.71 12.57
C PRO A 102 -9.79 3.12 12.73
N ALA A 103 -8.94 4.15 12.74
CA ALA A 103 -9.37 5.54 12.82
C ALA A 103 -10.25 5.96 11.62
N LEU A 104 -9.83 5.61 10.40
CA LEU A 104 -10.61 5.90 9.18
C LEU A 104 -11.96 5.16 9.16
N THR A 105 -12.00 3.92 9.66
CA THR A 105 -13.23 3.12 9.69
C THR A 105 -14.22 3.65 10.71
N ARG A 106 -13.75 4.04 11.91
CA ARG A 106 -14.59 4.70 12.92
C ARG A 106 -15.24 5.96 12.37
N ARG A 107 -14.45 6.83 11.72
CA ARG A 107 -14.97 8.05 11.10
C ARG A 107 -15.93 7.76 9.95
N SER A 108 -15.60 6.79 9.09
CA SER A 108 -16.49 6.42 8.00
C SER A 108 -17.83 5.91 8.55
N ASN A 109 -17.86 5.22 9.69
CA ASN A 109 -19.10 4.81 10.35
C ASN A 109 -19.87 6.00 10.92
N GLU A 110 -19.19 6.98 11.53
CA GLU A 110 -19.82 8.23 12.01
C GLU A 110 -20.50 9.00 10.87
N VAL A 111 -19.82 9.14 9.71
CA VAL A 111 -20.37 9.79 8.51
C VAL A 111 -21.57 9.04 7.91
N LEU A 112 -21.61 7.71 8.05
CA LEU A 112 -22.77 6.93 7.60
C LEU A 112 -23.91 6.90 8.63
N ALA A 113 -23.65 7.25 9.90
CA ALA A 113 -24.61 7.19 10.99
C ALA A 113 -25.27 8.54 11.31
N GLY A 114 -24.71 9.66 10.85
CA GLY A 114 -25.22 11.02 11.07
C GLY A 114 -25.37 11.83 9.77
N ASP A 115 -26.37 12.70 9.75
CA ASP A 115 -26.93 13.58 8.71
C ASP A 115 -25.98 14.53 7.93
N GLY A 116 -24.69 14.23 7.83
CA GLY A 116 -23.76 14.86 6.87
C GLY A 116 -23.32 16.30 7.17
N THR A 117 -23.92 16.98 8.15
CA THR A 117 -23.75 18.43 8.36
C THR A 117 -22.61 18.85 9.31
N THR A 118 -22.01 17.93 10.08
CA THR A 118 -20.95 18.27 11.07
C THR A 118 -19.56 17.74 10.73
N ALA A 119 -19.41 16.95 9.65
CA ALA A 119 -18.15 16.28 9.32
C ALA A 119 -17.28 17.01 8.26
N GLU A 120 -17.85 17.98 7.54
CA GLU A 120 -17.21 18.64 6.39
C GLU A 120 -16.02 19.55 6.77
N ASP A 121 -16.05 20.21 7.93
CA ASP A 121 -15.06 21.25 8.27
C ASP A 121 -13.76 20.77 8.94
N ARG A 122 -13.61 19.48 9.22
CA ARG A 122 -12.37 18.93 9.80
C ARG A 122 -11.72 17.96 8.82
N ARG A 123 -10.82 18.49 8.00
CA ARG A 123 -9.87 17.71 7.18
C ARG A 123 -9.04 16.83 8.13
N SER A 124 -9.51 15.61 8.40
CA SER A 124 -8.95 14.76 9.46
C SER A 124 -7.49 14.45 9.18
N SER A 125 -6.65 14.72 10.18
CA SER A 125 -5.23 14.36 10.22
C SER A 125 -4.99 12.89 9.84
N ALA A 126 -5.91 11.98 10.17
CA ALA A 126 -5.81 10.56 9.83
C ALA A 126 -5.74 10.29 8.31
N HIS A 127 -6.49 11.04 7.50
CA HIS A 127 -6.41 10.92 6.04
C HIS A 127 -5.07 11.47 5.52
N LEU A 128 -4.55 12.55 6.10
CA LEU A 128 -3.25 13.08 5.73
C LEU A 128 -2.12 12.09 6.09
N TYR A 129 -2.18 11.46 7.26
CA TYR A 129 -1.25 10.39 7.65
C TYR A 129 -1.35 9.19 6.70
N TYR A 130 -2.56 8.80 6.29
CA TYR A 130 -2.74 7.73 5.32
C TYR A 130 -2.02 8.03 4.00
N VAL A 131 -2.25 9.22 3.43
CA VAL A 131 -1.62 9.67 2.18
C VAL A 131 -0.10 9.76 2.34
N GLY A 132 0.39 10.31 3.44
CA GLY A 132 1.82 10.37 3.73
C GLY A 132 2.49 8.99 3.76
N LEU A 133 1.84 8.01 4.40
CA LEU A 133 2.32 6.63 4.43
C LEU A 133 2.23 5.94 3.06
N GLU A 134 1.20 6.21 2.26
CA GLU A 134 1.11 5.70 0.88
C GLU A 134 2.26 6.22 0.03
N VAL A 135 2.55 7.53 0.10
CA VAL A 135 3.66 8.14 -0.64
C VAL A 135 5.01 7.58 -0.17
N ALA A 136 5.22 7.46 1.14
CA ALA A 136 6.45 6.87 1.69
C ALA A 136 6.64 5.41 1.24
N LYS A 137 5.57 4.61 1.25
CA LYS A 137 5.56 3.22 0.77
C LYS A 137 5.90 3.14 -0.72
N VAL A 138 5.31 4.02 -1.55
CA VAL A 138 5.62 4.11 -2.99
C VAL A 138 7.09 4.43 -3.21
N ILE A 139 7.64 5.42 -2.51
CA ILE A 139 9.07 5.78 -2.60
C ILE A 139 9.94 4.57 -2.23
N ALA A 140 9.63 3.89 -1.13
CA ALA A 140 10.35 2.71 -0.68
C ALA A 140 10.32 1.57 -1.71
N LEU A 141 9.17 1.32 -2.33
CA LEU A 141 9.00 0.31 -3.39
C LEU A 141 9.74 0.71 -4.67
N VAL A 142 9.76 2.00 -5.04
CA VAL A 142 10.54 2.50 -6.19
C VAL A 142 12.04 2.34 -5.96
N ILE A 143 12.53 2.69 -4.76
CA ILE A 143 13.94 2.48 -4.40
C ILE A 143 14.28 1.00 -4.46
N ALA A 144 13.43 0.12 -3.92
CA ALA A 144 13.65 -1.32 -3.98
C ALA A 144 13.68 -1.83 -5.43
N ALA A 145 12.70 -1.44 -6.25
CA ALA A 145 12.64 -1.82 -7.66
C ALA A 145 13.87 -1.35 -8.44
N ALA A 146 14.25 -0.07 -8.30
CA ALA A 146 15.41 0.48 -8.98
C ALA A 146 16.70 -0.22 -8.54
N ALA A 147 16.88 -0.45 -7.24
CA ALA A 147 18.05 -1.15 -6.73
C ALA A 147 18.14 -2.58 -7.28
N LEU A 148 17.03 -3.31 -7.37
CA LEU A 148 16.99 -4.67 -7.90
C LEU A 148 17.24 -4.73 -9.42
N LEU A 149 16.70 -3.76 -10.18
CA LEU A 149 16.82 -3.74 -11.64
C LEU A 149 18.19 -3.22 -12.13
N LEU A 150 18.83 -2.33 -11.36
CA LEU A 150 20.11 -1.72 -11.73
C LEU A 150 21.33 -2.50 -11.21
N HIS A 151 21.14 -3.47 -10.31
CA HIS A 151 22.19 -4.39 -9.84
C HIS A 151 22.18 -5.74 -10.59
N GLY A 152 21.58 -5.79 -11.78
CA GLY A 152 21.60 -6.97 -12.66
C GLY A 152 22.92 -7.17 -13.38
#